data_AF-A0AAV6CA10-F1
#
_entry.id   AF-A0AAV6CA10-F1
#
_cell.length_a   1.000
_cell.length_b   1.000
_cell.length_c   1.000
_cell.angle_alpha   90.00
_cell.angle_beta   90.00
_cell.angle_gamma   90.00
#
_symmetry.space_group_name_H-M   'P 1'
#
loop_
_entity.id
_entity.type
_entity.pdbx_description
1 polymer ?
#
loop_
_entity_poly.entity_id
_entity_poly.type
_entity_poly.pdbx_seq_one_letter_code
_entity_poly.pdbx_strand_id
1 'polypeptide(L)'
;LNVLTPYYDAERFGIKLVGSPRHADVMLCQGPAMRSTATALKRAYEAMPAPKLVFAIGSCACGGGVWFDSYAVIGPVEKIIPVNFYIPGCPPRPEAIIWGVAVAVGLVDKKTAPVEFKQFELPVPRYHPSDLEGEGPLVVYEKAEKV
;
A
#
# COMPACT_ATOMS: atom_id res chain seq x y z
N LEU A 1 -14.70 4.74 -2.54
CA LEU A 1 -16.17 4.97 -2.53
C LEU A 1 -16.70 5.48 -3.86
N ASN A 2 -16.13 6.54 -4.46
CA ASN A 2 -16.58 7.03 -5.78
C ASN A 2 -16.62 5.96 -6.87
N VAL A 3 -15.71 4.98 -6.84
CA VAL A 3 -15.66 3.83 -7.76
C VAL A 3 -16.94 2.96 -7.74
N LEU A 4 -17.70 2.97 -6.64
CA LEU A 4 -18.91 2.17 -6.45
C LEU A 4 -20.20 2.94 -6.79
N THR A 5 -20.10 4.22 -7.15
CA THR A 5 -21.30 4.99 -7.51
C THR A 5 -21.84 4.50 -8.87
N PRO A 6 -23.14 4.69 -9.16
CA PRO A 6 -23.76 4.22 -10.40
C PRO A 6 -23.09 4.72 -11.69
N TYR A 7 -22.34 5.83 -11.62
CA TYR A 7 -21.61 6.37 -12.76
C TYR A 7 -20.40 5.51 -13.16
N TYR A 8 -19.69 4.94 -12.18
CA TYR A 8 -18.49 4.14 -12.40
C TYR A 8 -18.72 2.63 -12.25
N ASP A 9 -19.64 2.27 -11.35
CA ASP A 9 -20.24 0.94 -11.18
C ASP A 9 -19.27 -0.24 -11.32
N ALA A 10 -18.27 -0.29 -10.42
CA ALA A 10 -17.32 -1.39 -10.37
C ALA A 10 -17.97 -2.75 -10.02
N GLU A 11 -19.20 -2.76 -9.49
CA GLU A 11 -19.92 -3.99 -9.15
C GLU A 11 -20.24 -4.83 -10.40
N ARG A 12 -20.31 -4.22 -11.60
CA ARG A 12 -20.46 -4.95 -12.88
C ARG A 12 -19.35 -5.94 -13.15
N PHE A 13 -18.16 -5.72 -12.59
CA PHE A 13 -17.02 -6.62 -12.72
C PHE A 13 -17.01 -7.70 -11.62
N GLY A 14 -18.08 -7.82 -10.83
CA GLY A 14 -18.16 -8.75 -9.70
C GLY A 14 -17.41 -8.27 -8.45
N ILE A 15 -16.93 -7.02 -8.44
CA ILE A 15 -16.17 -6.45 -7.32
C ILE A 15 -17.16 -5.87 -6.31
N LYS A 16 -17.21 -6.44 -5.12
CA LYS A 16 -18.07 -5.99 -4.03
C LYS A 16 -17.27 -5.51 -2.84
N LEU A 17 -17.69 -4.41 -2.23
CA LEU A 17 -17.11 -3.95 -0.97
C LEU A 17 -17.56 -4.86 0.18
N VAL A 18 -16.61 -5.38 0.93
CA VAL A 18 -16.86 -6.23 2.10
C VAL A 18 -16.27 -5.59 3.34
N GLY A 19 -17.01 -5.62 4.46
CA GLY A 19 -16.60 -4.96 5.71
C GLY A 19 -15.62 -5.77 6.56
N SER A 20 -15.49 -7.08 6.32
CA SER A 20 -14.59 -7.96 7.08
C SER A 20 -13.42 -8.42 6.20
N PRO A 21 -12.17 -8.30 6.66
CA PRO A 21 -11.01 -8.79 5.92
C PRO A 21 -11.04 -10.32 5.75
N ARG A 22 -11.72 -11.06 6.64
CA ARG A 22 -11.85 -12.53 6.53
C ARG A 22 -12.65 -12.98 5.30
N HIS A 23 -13.46 -12.10 4.73
CA HIS A 23 -14.27 -12.38 3.54
C HIS A 23 -13.74 -11.65 2.30
N ALA A 24 -12.59 -10.98 2.41
CA ALA A 24 -12.00 -10.19 1.34
C ALA A 24 -10.82 -10.95 0.73
N ASP A 25 -10.83 -11.05 -0.60
CA ASP A 25 -9.70 -11.59 -1.37
C ASP A 25 -8.72 -10.47 -1.79
N VAL A 26 -9.19 -9.22 -1.74
CA VAL A 26 -8.43 -8.04 -2.17
C VAL A 26 -8.43 -6.97 -1.08
N MET A 27 -7.25 -6.43 -0.78
CA MET A 27 -7.05 -5.33 0.15
C MET A 27 -6.60 -4.08 -0.58
N LEU A 28 -7.38 -3.01 -0.43
CA LEU A 28 -7.10 -1.71 -1.04
C LEU A 28 -6.51 -0.77 0.02
N CYS A 29 -5.19 -0.59 -0.01
CA CYS A 29 -4.49 0.30 0.91
C CYS A 29 -4.50 1.73 0.38
N GLN A 30 -5.06 2.64 1.15
CA GLN A 30 -5.16 4.06 0.82
C GLN A 30 -4.48 4.86 1.93
N GLY A 31 -3.77 5.93 1.55
CA GLY A 31 -3.09 6.79 2.50
C GLY A 31 -1.75 6.24 2.99
N PRO A 32 -1.02 7.02 3.80
CA PRO A 32 0.32 6.66 4.25
C PRO A 32 0.30 5.58 5.32
N ALA A 33 1.37 4.79 5.41
CA ALA A 33 1.59 3.85 6.49
C ALA A 33 1.97 4.59 7.78
N MET A 34 1.01 4.74 8.69
CA MET A 34 1.25 5.40 9.98
C MET A 34 1.82 4.42 11.01
N ARG A 35 2.68 4.91 11.91
CA ARG A 35 3.23 4.12 13.02
C ARG A 35 2.14 3.58 13.94
N SER A 36 1.12 4.38 14.22
CA SER A 36 0.01 4.02 15.11
C SER A 36 -0.87 2.90 14.55
N THR A 37 -1.02 2.81 13.23
CA THR A 37 -1.91 1.84 12.56
C THR A 37 -1.17 0.64 11.99
N ALA A 38 0.16 0.61 12.04
CA ALA A 38 0.97 -0.42 11.41
C ALA A 38 0.64 -1.84 11.89
N THR A 39 0.53 -2.03 13.21
CA THR A 39 0.17 -3.33 13.79
C THR A 39 -1.25 -3.77 13.41
N ALA A 40 -2.19 -2.83 13.34
CA ALA A 40 -3.56 -3.12 12.93
C ALA A 40 -3.63 -3.52 11.46
N LEU A 41 -2.86 -2.86 10.59
CA LEU A 41 -2.76 -3.17 9.17
C LEU A 41 -2.18 -4.57 8.95
N LYS A 42 -1.09 -4.92 9.64
CA LYS A 42 -0.47 -6.25 9.57
C LYS A 42 -1.44 -7.34 10.01
N ARG A 43 -2.15 -7.15 11.14
CA ARG A 43 -3.17 -8.09 11.61
C ARG A 43 -4.33 -8.26 10.63
N ALA A 44 -4.78 -7.16 10.00
CA ALA A 44 -5.84 -7.22 9.00
C ALA A 44 -5.40 -8.03 7.77
N TYR A 45 -4.16 -7.84 7.31
CA TYR A 45 -3.57 -8.61 6.23
C TYR A 45 -3.43 -10.10 6.59
N GLU A 46 -2.96 -10.42 7.80
CA GLU A 46 -2.84 -11.80 8.29
C GLU A 46 -4.21 -12.50 8.40
N ALA A 47 -5.26 -11.74 8.74
CA ALA A 47 -6.63 -12.26 8.86
C ALA A 47 -7.31 -12.57 7.51
N MET A 48 -6.74 -12.11 6.39
CA MET A 48 -7.27 -12.43 5.05
C MET A 48 -6.88 -13.85 4.61
N PRO A 49 -7.83 -14.63 4.06
CA PRO A 49 -7.55 -15.95 3.49
C PRO A 49 -6.64 -15.86 2.26
N ALA A 50 -5.94 -16.95 1.92
CA ALA A 50 -5.22 -17.06 0.66
C ALA A 50 -6.12 -17.69 -0.42
N PRO A 51 -6.02 -17.28 -1.70
CA PRO A 51 -5.12 -16.28 -2.28
C PRO A 51 -5.58 -14.83 -2.02
N LYS A 52 -4.64 -13.93 -1.70
CA LYS A 52 -4.92 -12.51 -1.43
C LYS A 52 -4.04 -11.56 -2.23
N LEU A 53 -4.64 -10.46 -2.68
CA LEU A 53 -3.95 -9.38 -3.40
C LEU A 53 -4.01 -8.07 -2.63
N VAL A 54 -2.91 -7.33 -2.63
CA VAL A 54 -2.80 -6.01 -2.00
C VAL A 54 -2.50 -4.96 -3.05
N PHE A 55 -3.33 -3.91 -3.09
CA PHE A 55 -3.16 -2.75 -3.94
C PHE A 55 -2.79 -1.54 -3.08
N ALA A 56 -1.67 -0.88 -3.41
CA ALA A 56 -1.36 0.43 -2.87
C ALA A 56 -1.91 1.50 -3.81
N ILE A 57 -2.82 2.34 -3.31
CA ILE A 57 -3.54 3.31 -4.11
C ILE A 57 -3.23 4.72 -3.57
N GLY A 58 -2.78 5.56 -4.48
CA GLY A 58 -2.39 6.93 -4.23
C GLY A 58 -0.93 7.09 -3.84
N SER A 59 -0.41 8.30 -4.01
CA SER A 59 0.98 8.68 -3.78
C SER A 59 1.44 8.39 -2.35
N CYS A 60 0.55 8.60 -1.37
CA CYS A 60 0.83 8.33 0.03
C CYS A 60 1.04 6.83 0.31
N ALA A 61 0.22 5.95 -0.29
CA ALA A 61 0.36 4.51 -0.10
C ALA A 61 1.58 3.94 -0.85
N CYS A 62 1.87 4.48 -2.04
CA CYS A 62 2.98 4.06 -2.88
C CYS A 62 4.35 4.52 -2.37
N GLY A 63 4.44 5.67 -1.69
CA GLY A 63 5.74 6.29 -1.35
C GLY A 63 5.72 7.30 -0.20
N GLY A 64 4.69 7.29 0.66
CA GLY A 64 4.53 8.27 1.75
C GLY A 64 4.02 9.65 1.32
N GLY A 65 4.10 9.97 0.02
CA GLY A 65 3.54 11.21 -0.55
C GLY A 65 4.12 12.45 0.10
N VAL A 66 3.27 13.44 0.41
CA VAL A 66 3.70 14.68 1.11
C VAL A 66 4.19 14.42 2.54
N TRP A 67 3.86 13.27 3.12
CA TRP A 67 4.18 12.89 4.50
C TRP A 67 5.44 12.03 4.63
N PHE A 68 6.20 11.86 3.55
CA PHE A 68 7.35 10.96 3.50
C PHE A 68 8.46 11.28 4.53
N ASP A 69 8.43 12.49 5.09
CA ASP A 69 9.36 13.01 6.10
C ASP A 69 8.68 13.35 7.45
N SER A 70 7.49 12.80 7.68
CA SER A 70 6.78 13.02 8.94
C SER A 70 7.11 11.95 9.98
N TYR A 71 7.23 12.37 11.24
CA TYR A 71 7.47 11.46 12.37
C TYR A 71 6.41 10.36 12.52
N ALA A 72 5.17 10.64 12.11
CA ALA A 72 4.05 9.72 12.27
C ALA A 72 4.03 8.63 11.18
N VAL A 73 4.78 8.79 10.09
CA VAL A 73 4.69 7.97 8.89
C VAL A 73 5.95 7.13 8.72
N ILE A 74 5.78 5.83 8.49
CA ILE A 74 6.87 4.86 8.24
C ILE A 74 7.35 4.97 6.78
N GLY A 75 6.44 5.37 5.89
CA GLY A 75 6.67 5.59 4.46
C GLY A 75 5.60 4.86 3.63
N PRO A 76 6.00 4.10 2.60
CA PRO A 76 5.07 3.33 1.78
C PRO A 76 4.47 2.16 2.55
N VAL A 77 3.30 1.70 2.11
CA VAL A 77 2.60 0.56 2.70
C VAL A 77 3.40 -0.74 2.58
N GLU A 78 4.25 -0.85 1.55
CA GLU A 78 5.13 -1.99 1.30
C GLU A 78 6.08 -2.31 2.47
N LYS A 79 6.42 -1.32 3.31
CA LYS A 79 7.25 -1.55 4.51
C LYS A 79 6.57 -2.39 5.58
N ILE A 80 5.24 -2.52 5.55
CA ILE A 80 4.46 -3.26 6.57
C ILE A 80 3.93 -4.58 6.00
N ILE A 81 3.37 -4.54 4.80
CA ILE A 81 2.74 -5.68 4.13
C ILE A 81 3.21 -5.76 2.67
N PRO A 82 3.31 -6.96 2.08
CA PRO A 82 3.68 -7.08 0.67
C PRO A 82 2.60 -6.48 -0.22
N VAL A 83 3.00 -5.62 -1.15
CA VAL A 83 2.11 -4.98 -2.13
C VAL A 83 2.29 -5.64 -3.49
N ASN A 84 1.18 -5.99 -4.15
CA ASN A 84 1.21 -6.60 -5.48
C ASN A 84 1.15 -5.57 -6.61
N PHE A 85 0.31 -4.55 -6.45
CA PHE A 85 0.05 -3.55 -7.49
C PHE A 85 0.02 -2.14 -6.93
N TYR A 86 0.52 -1.20 -7.73
CA TYR A 86 0.56 0.22 -7.41
C TYR A 86 -0.33 1.02 -8.36
N ILE A 87 -1.20 1.85 -7.80
CA ILE A 87 -2.06 2.79 -8.55
C ILE A 87 -1.68 4.21 -8.11
N PRO A 88 -0.78 4.90 -8.83
CA PRO A 88 -0.34 6.24 -8.45
C PRO A 88 -1.44 7.29 -8.65
N GLY A 89 -1.44 8.34 -7.82
CA GLY A 89 -2.35 9.49 -7.93
C GLY A 89 -2.51 10.26 -6.61
N CYS A 90 -3.01 11.50 -6.62
CA CYS A 90 -3.18 12.31 -5.40
C CYS A 90 -4.46 13.18 -5.42
N PRO A 91 -5.66 12.59 -5.22
CA PRO A 91 -5.96 11.16 -5.27
C PRO A 91 -6.07 10.64 -6.72
N PRO A 92 -5.91 9.34 -6.98
CA PRO A 92 -6.14 8.78 -8.32
C PRO A 92 -7.60 8.94 -8.74
N ARG A 93 -7.81 9.16 -10.04
CA ARG A 93 -9.16 9.22 -10.61
C ARG A 93 -9.85 7.84 -10.48
N PRO A 94 -11.17 7.77 -10.27
CA PRO A 94 -11.89 6.49 -10.14
C PRO A 94 -11.65 5.52 -11.31
N GLU A 95 -11.56 6.04 -12.53
CA GLU A 95 -11.28 5.27 -13.75
C GLU A 95 -9.89 4.63 -13.70
N ALA A 96 -8.90 5.32 -13.13
CA ALA A 96 -7.56 4.78 -12.97
C ALA A 96 -7.52 3.63 -11.96
N ILE A 97 -8.37 3.69 -10.92
CA ILE A 97 -8.52 2.61 -9.96
C ILE A 97 -9.16 1.38 -10.63
N ILE A 98 -10.26 1.58 -11.36
CA ILE A 98 -10.96 0.51 -12.09
C ILE A 98 -10.01 -0.14 -13.10
N TRP A 99 -9.27 0.67 -13.84
CA TRP A 99 -8.25 0.19 -14.77
C TRP A 99 -7.18 -0.66 -14.08
N GLY A 100 -6.63 -0.18 -12.97
CA GLY A 100 -5.60 -0.90 -12.22
C GLY A 100 -6.09 -2.27 -11.73
N VAL A 101 -7.33 -2.35 -11.26
CA VAL A 101 -7.95 -3.62 -10.84
C VAL A 101 -8.24 -4.51 -12.05
N ALA A 102 -8.76 -3.96 -13.14
CA ALA A 102 -9.05 -4.72 -14.37
C ALA A 102 -7.79 -5.36 -14.97
N VAL A 103 -6.65 -4.65 -14.93
CA VAL A 103 -5.34 -5.18 -15.34
C VAL A 103 -4.90 -6.32 -14.42
N ALA A 104 -5.07 -6.18 -13.10
CA ALA A 104 -4.68 -7.22 -12.15
C ALA A 104 -5.53 -8.51 -12.27
N VAL A 105 -6.80 -8.38 -12.64
CA VAL A 105 -7.70 -9.52 -12.91
C VAL A 105 -7.46 -10.12 -14.30
N GLY A 106 -6.70 -9.44 -15.18
CA GLY A 106 -6.45 -9.89 -16.55
C GLY A 106 -7.61 -9.62 -17.52
N LEU A 107 -8.55 -8.75 -17.15
CA LEU A 107 -9.62 -8.30 -18.05
C LEU A 107 -9.10 -7.41 -19.18
N VAL A 108 -7.96 -6.76 -18.94
CA VAL A 108 -7.37 -5.84 -19.91
C VAL A 108 -5.86 -6.00 -19.95
N ASP A 109 -5.32 -5.98 -21.16
CA ASP A 109 -3.88 -6.02 -21.38
C ASP A 109 -3.19 -4.77 -20.83
N LYS A 110 -2.02 -4.98 -20.23
CA LYS A 110 -1.17 -3.91 -19.73
C LYS A 110 -0.63 -3.09 -20.92
N LYS A 111 -1.21 -1.91 -21.16
CA LYS A 111 -0.78 -0.99 -22.23
C LYS A 111 0.45 -0.13 -21.88
N THR A 112 0.87 -0.12 -20.62
CA THR A 112 1.93 0.77 -20.11
C THR A 112 3.16 -0.03 -19.70
N ALA A 113 4.36 0.46 -20.05
CA ALA A 113 5.61 -0.11 -19.55
C ALA A 113 5.65 -0.10 -18.01
N PRO A 114 6.28 -1.10 -17.35
CA PRO A 114 6.52 -1.04 -15.91
C PRO A 114 7.39 0.18 -15.58
N VAL A 115 6.97 0.94 -14.57
CA VAL A 115 7.76 2.07 -14.05
C VAL A 115 8.17 1.71 -12.64
N GLU A 116 9.47 1.64 -12.40
CA GLU A 116 10.01 1.44 -11.06
C GLU A 116 10.13 2.80 -10.37
N PHE A 117 9.41 2.96 -9.26
CA PHE A 117 9.54 4.12 -8.40
C PHE A 117 10.29 3.69 -7.14
N LYS A 118 11.51 4.20 -6.96
CA LYS A 118 12.22 4.11 -5.68
C LYS A 118 12.06 5.42 -4.94
N GLN A 119 11.56 5.34 -3.72
CA GLN A 119 11.62 6.49 -2.83
C GLN A 119 13.09 6.80 -2.53
N PHE A 120 13.50 8.06 -2.69
CA PHE A 120 14.86 8.47 -2.37
C PHE A 120 15.08 8.34 -0.86
N GLU A 121 16.02 7.49 -0.46
CA GLU A 121 16.47 7.40 0.93
C GLU A 121 17.47 8.53 1.16
N LEU A 122 17.06 9.52 1.96
CA LEU A 122 17.98 10.59 2.33
C LEU A 122 19.10 10.00 3.22
N PRO A 123 20.38 10.31 2.95
CA PRO A 123 21.52 9.73 3.67
C PRO A 123 21.66 10.25 5.11
N VAL A 124 20.77 11.14 5.54
CA VAL A 124 20.72 11.66 6.89
C VAL A 124 19.83 10.71 7.71
N PRO A 125 20.35 10.02 8.74
CA PRO A 125 19.49 9.34 9.68
C PRO A 125 18.62 10.41 10.34
N ARG A 126 17.33 10.38 10.05
CA ARG A 126 16.37 11.41 10.49
C ARG A 126 16.06 11.32 12.00
N TYR A 127 16.72 10.39 12.70
CA TYR A 127 16.69 10.10 14.13
C TYR A 127 18.09 9.69 14.62
N HIS A 128 18.33 9.78 15.94
CA HIS A 128 19.54 9.21 16.52
C HIS A 128 19.46 7.67 16.43
N PRO A 129 20.54 6.96 16.05
CA PRO A 129 20.52 5.50 15.92
C PRO A 129 19.95 4.74 17.14
N SER A 130 20.04 5.31 18.33
CA SER A 130 19.45 4.77 19.57
C SER A 130 17.92 4.73 19.58
N ASP A 131 17.24 5.57 18.80
CA ASP A 131 15.76 5.61 18.74
C ASP A 131 15.18 4.47 17.90
N LEU A 132 16.07 3.73 17.22
CA LEU A 132 15.75 2.66 16.29
C LEU A 132 16.20 1.28 16.82
N GLU A 133 17.02 1.28 17.88
CA GLU A 133 17.43 0.10 18.63
C GLU A 133 16.37 -0.21 19.70
N GLY A 134 15.36 -1.01 19.33
CA GLY A 134 14.39 -1.56 20.25
C GLY A 134 14.32 -3.08 20.10
N GLU A 135 14.43 -3.82 21.21
CA GLU A 135 14.24 -5.27 21.27
C GLU A 135 12.74 -5.60 21.21
N GLY A 136 12.15 -5.63 20.01
CA GLY A 136 10.74 -5.94 19.82
C GLY A 136 10.41 -6.45 18.40
N PRO A 137 9.23 -7.03 18.17
CA PRO A 137 8.88 -7.74 16.92
C PRO A 137 8.71 -6.84 15.68
N LEU A 138 9.07 -5.56 15.78
CA LEU A 138 9.01 -4.55 14.72
C LEU A 138 10.34 -3.78 14.65
N VAL A 139 11.45 -4.52 14.53
CA VAL A 139 12.74 -3.93 14.14
C VAL A 139 12.62 -3.47 12.67
N VAL A 140 12.88 -2.18 12.43
CA VAL A 140 12.71 -1.53 11.11
C VAL A 140 13.98 -1.62 10.26
N TYR A 141 15.14 -1.92 10.84
CA TYR A 141 16.35 -2.31 10.10
C TYR A 141 17.25 -3.22 10.95
N GLU A 142 17.94 -4.15 10.29
CA GLU A 142 19.07 -4.87 10.84
C GLU A 142 20.31 -4.43 10.06
N LYS A 143 21.38 -4.08 10.77
CA LYS A 143 22.59 -3.52 10.16
C LYS A 143 23.31 -4.60 9.35
N ALA A 144 23.19 -4.57 8.03
CA ALA A 144 24.04 -5.37 7.16
C ALA A 144 25.49 -4.87 7.30
N GLU A 145 26.40 -5.75 7.71
CA GLU A 145 27.83 -5.45 7.78
C GLU A 145 28.36 -5.04 6.41
N LYS A 146 29.13 -3.96 6.38
CA LYS A 146 29.78 -3.45 5.16
C LYS A 146 30.81 -4.48 4.66
N VAL A 147 30.68 -4.89 3.39
CA VAL A 147 31.79 -5.44 2.60
C VAL A 147 32.56 -4.29 1.98
#